data_AF-A0A1D6QRR6-F1
#
_entry.id   AF-A0A1D6QRR6-F1
#
_cell.length_a   1.000
_cell.length_b   1.000
_cell.length_c   1.000
_cell.angle_alpha   90.00
_cell.angle_beta   90.00
_cell.angle_gamma   90.00
#
_symmetry.space_group_name_H-M   'P 1'
#
loop_
_entity.id
_entity.type
_entity.pdbx_description
1 polymer ?
#
loop_
_entity_poly.entity_id
_entity_poly.type
_entity_poly.pdbx_seq_one_letter_code
_entity_poly.pdbx_strand_id
1 'polypeptide(L)'
;MVTRELCKLPTFFTTVLFDKIDKESTGFVTREAFIDFWVNNNLMSMDSATQVFTILKQQNHNYLTKEDFKPILKDLLDNHPGLEFLKSTPEFQERYAETVIYRIFYCLNRIGSGHLTLRELKRGNLLNALRHADDEEDINKVLRYFSYEHFYVIYCKFWELDTDHDFFIDKENLIKYGNHALTYRIVDRIFSEVPRKFTSKVEGKMGYEDFVHFVLSEEDKSSAPSQEYWYFAWFNAFTKMDQFFIFSVL
;
A
#
# COMPACT_ATOMS: atom_id res chain seq x y z
N MET A 1 1.90 -25.73 -6.56
CA MET A 1 0.76 -26.57 -7.00
C MET A 1 -0.44 -26.50 -6.05
N VAL A 2 -0.32 -26.84 -4.76
CA VAL A 2 -1.46 -26.87 -3.81
C VAL A 2 -2.26 -25.56 -3.71
N THR A 3 -1.61 -24.42 -3.49
CA THR A 3 -2.27 -23.11 -3.29
C THR A 3 -3.06 -22.67 -4.52
N ARG A 4 -2.47 -22.82 -5.71
CA ARG A 4 -3.12 -22.44 -6.98
C ARG A 4 -4.21 -23.41 -7.38
N GLU A 5 -3.96 -24.71 -7.29
CA GLU A 5 -4.88 -25.75 -7.78
C GLU A 5 -6.06 -25.99 -6.84
N LEU A 6 -5.82 -26.10 -5.53
CA LEU A 6 -6.86 -26.41 -4.56
C LEU A 6 -7.53 -25.16 -3.99
N CYS A 7 -6.74 -24.11 -3.71
CA CYS A 7 -7.26 -22.91 -3.05
C CYS A 7 -7.67 -21.82 -4.04
N LYS A 8 -7.25 -21.90 -5.31
CA LYS A 8 -7.45 -20.85 -6.33
C LYS A 8 -6.90 -19.48 -5.89
N LEU A 9 -5.81 -19.53 -5.12
CA LEU A 9 -5.05 -18.38 -4.65
C LEU A 9 -3.71 -18.29 -5.39
N PRO A 10 -3.11 -17.08 -5.49
CA PRO A 10 -1.78 -16.91 -6.08
C PRO A 10 -0.72 -17.79 -5.41
N THR A 11 0.30 -18.21 -6.15
CA THR A 11 1.34 -19.12 -5.64
C THR A 11 2.13 -18.52 -4.49
N PHE A 12 2.34 -17.20 -4.49
CA PHE A 12 3.02 -16.45 -3.42
C PHE A 12 2.18 -16.26 -2.14
N PHE A 13 1.03 -16.96 -2.01
CA PHE A 13 0.34 -17.13 -0.71
C PHE A 13 0.76 -18.41 0.02
N THR A 14 1.58 -19.27 -0.60
CA THR A 14 1.89 -20.59 -0.08
C THR A 14 2.53 -20.53 1.30
N THR A 15 3.59 -19.72 1.48
CA THR A 15 4.29 -19.64 2.76
C THR A 15 3.36 -19.13 3.85
N VAL A 16 2.63 -18.04 3.58
CA VAL A 16 1.69 -17.45 4.55
C VAL A 16 0.57 -18.41 4.96
N LEU A 17 0.04 -19.17 4.00
CA LEU A 17 -0.98 -20.17 4.29
C LEU A 17 -0.40 -21.30 5.15
N PHE A 18 0.82 -21.74 4.86
CA PHE A 18 1.47 -22.84 5.57
C PHE A 18 1.87 -22.41 6.98
N ASP A 19 2.42 -21.22 7.16
CA ASP A 19 2.75 -20.64 8.47
C ASP A 19 1.52 -20.52 9.38
N LYS A 20 0.33 -20.31 8.81
CA LYS A 20 -0.92 -20.32 9.59
C LYS A 20 -1.34 -21.69 10.08
N ILE A 21 -0.94 -22.75 9.38
CA ILE A 21 -1.29 -24.13 9.72
C ILE A 21 -0.22 -24.70 10.66
N ASP A 22 1.06 -24.47 10.36
CA ASP A 22 2.22 -24.94 11.11
C ASP A 22 2.52 -24.05 12.33
N LYS A 23 1.62 -24.08 13.31
CA LYS A 23 1.73 -23.29 14.54
C LYS A 23 2.97 -23.62 15.39
N GLU A 24 3.55 -24.80 15.18
CA GLU A 24 4.74 -25.28 15.88
C GLU A 24 6.04 -25.00 15.11
N SER A 25 5.96 -24.37 13.94
CA SER A 25 7.10 -24.04 13.07
C SER A 25 7.99 -25.27 12.78
N THR A 26 7.35 -26.42 12.54
CA THR A 26 7.99 -27.69 12.20
C THR A 26 8.62 -27.70 10.81
N GLY A 27 8.21 -26.78 9.93
CA GLY A 27 8.68 -26.64 8.56
C GLY A 27 7.92 -27.53 7.55
N PHE A 28 6.91 -28.27 7.99
CA PHE A 28 6.06 -29.08 7.11
C PHE A 28 4.60 -29.07 7.56
N VAL A 29 3.68 -29.12 6.60
CA VAL A 29 2.24 -29.19 6.85
C VAL A 29 1.71 -30.54 6.40
N THR A 30 1.12 -31.31 7.32
CA THR A 30 0.48 -32.59 6.97
C THR A 30 -0.83 -32.36 6.22
N ARG A 31 -1.24 -33.37 5.44
CA ARG A 31 -2.50 -33.31 4.68
C ARG A 31 -3.69 -33.10 5.61
N GLU A 32 -3.70 -33.78 6.75
CA GLU A 32 -4.74 -33.72 7.77
C GLU A 32 -4.83 -32.32 8.36
N ALA A 33 -3.70 -31.73 8.75
CA ALA A 33 -3.66 -30.36 9.29
C ALA A 33 -4.15 -29.32 8.25
N PHE A 34 -3.78 -29.51 6.98
CA PHE A 34 -4.27 -28.65 5.91
C PHE A 34 -5.78 -28.78 5.71
N ILE A 35 -6.31 -30.01 5.65
CA ILE A 35 -7.75 -30.25 5.50
C ILE A 35 -8.50 -29.65 6.68
N ASP A 36 -8.01 -29.86 7.91
CA ASP A 36 -8.64 -29.30 9.10
C ASP A 36 -8.67 -27.77 9.05
N PHE A 37 -7.58 -27.12 8.66
CA PHE A 37 -7.57 -25.68 8.52
C PHE A 37 -8.51 -25.20 7.40
N TRP A 38 -8.44 -25.80 6.22
CA TRP A 38 -9.14 -25.34 5.02
C TRP A 38 -10.64 -25.63 5.05
N VAL A 39 -11.02 -26.79 5.56
CA VAL A 39 -12.41 -27.27 5.60
C VAL A 39 -13.09 -26.88 6.91
N ASN A 40 -12.47 -27.11 8.07
CA ASN A 40 -13.15 -26.86 9.36
C ASN A 40 -13.27 -25.36 9.67
N ASN A 41 -12.38 -24.50 9.15
CA ASN A 41 -12.60 -23.04 9.19
C ASN A 41 -13.50 -22.52 8.07
N ASN A 42 -14.13 -23.42 7.31
CA ASN A 42 -15.08 -23.12 6.25
C ASN A 42 -14.52 -22.21 5.13
N LEU A 43 -13.18 -22.18 4.94
CA LEU A 43 -12.54 -21.38 3.89
C LEU A 43 -12.98 -21.85 2.49
N MET A 44 -13.24 -23.16 2.33
CA MET A 44 -13.70 -23.73 1.07
C MET A 44 -15.03 -23.15 0.57
N SER A 45 -15.93 -22.72 1.46
CA SER A 45 -17.23 -22.14 1.09
C SER A 45 -17.21 -20.62 0.93
N MET A 46 -16.10 -19.97 1.28
CA MET A 46 -15.98 -18.51 1.26
C MET A 46 -15.63 -18.00 -0.15
N ASP A 47 -16.04 -16.77 -0.45
CA ASP A 47 -15.55 -16.08 -1.64
C ASP A 47 -14.05 -15.76 -1.52
N SER A 48 -13.37 -15.61 -2.66
CA SER A 48 -11.92 -15.42 -2.69
C SER A 48 -11.45 -14.20 -1.88
N ALA A 49 -12.23 -13.12 -1.80
CA ALA A 49 -11.81 -11.94 -1.03
C ALA A 49 -11.83 -12.23 0.47
N THR A 50 -12.85 -12.96 0.94
CA THR A 50 -12.92 -13.42 2.33
C THR A 50 -11.82 -14.42 2.66
N GLN A 51 -11.46 -15.31 1.73
CA GLN A 51 -10.31 -16.22 1.90
C GLN A 51 -9.00 -15.46 2.06
N VAL A 52 -8.66 -14.58 1.11
CA VAL A 52 -7.45 -13.73 1.15
C VAL A 52 -7.41 -12.92 2.44
N PHE A 53 -8.51 -12.26 2.79
CA PHE A 53 -8.61 -11.48 4.02
C PHE A 53 -8.35 -12.32 5.27
N THR A 54 -8.93 -13.52 5.35
CA THR A 54 -8.76 -14.42 6.50
C THR A 54 -7.35 -14.98 6.58
N ILE A 55 -6.71 -15.23 5.44
CA ILE A 55 -5.33 -15.71 5.38
C ILE A 55 -4.34 -14.62 5.77
N LEU A 56 -4.52 -13.37 5.33
CA LEU A 56 -3.58 -12.30 5.65
C LEU A 56 -3.74 -11.73 7.06
N LYS A 57 -4.98 -11.63 7.57
CA LYS A 57 -5.22 -10.91 8.83
C LYS A 57 -4.53 -11.57 10.01
N GLN A 58 -4.03 -10.74 10.93
CA GLN A 58 -3.62 -11.17 12.26
C GLN A 58 -4.81 -11.74 13.07
N GLN A 59 -4.48 -12.56 14.06
CA GLN A 59 -5.49 -13.15 14.93
C GLN A 59 -6.26 -12.05 15.67
N ASN A 60 -7.57 -12.24 15.83
CA ASN A 60 -8.49 -11.29 16.50
C ASN A 60 -8.67 -9.92 15.82
N HIS A 61 -8.04 -9.66 14.67
CA HIS A 61 -8.29 -8.45 13.90
C HIS A 61 -9.45 -8.64 12.90
N ASN A 62 -10.18 -7.55 12.66
CA ASN A 62 -11.25 -7.44 11.67
C ASN A 62 -10.88 -6.49 10.50
N TYR A 63 -9.58 -6.23 10.33
CA TYR A 63 -8.96 -5.43 9.28
C TYR A 63 -7.59 -6.00 8.93
N LEU A 64 -7.03 -5.54 7.80
CA LEU A 64 -5.63 -5.73 7.41
C LEU A 64 -4.85 -4.45 7.64
N THR A 65 -3.65 -4.60 8.17
CA THR A 65 -2.64 -3.55 8.27
C THR A 65 -1.60 -3.69 7.17
N LYS A 66 -0.70 -2.72 7.03
CA LYS A 66 0.41 -2.77 6.07
C LYS A 66 1.32 -3.97 6.31
N GLU A 67 1.58 -4.30 7.59
CA GLU A 67 2.43 -5.42 7.99
C GLU A 67 1.91 -6.77 7.50
N ASP A 68 0.57 -6.92 7.41
CA ASP A 68 -0.07 -8.17 6.97
C ASP A 68 0.22 -8.52 5.50
N PHE A 69 0.69 -7.56 4.70
CA PHE A 69 1.08 -7.77 3.30
C PHE A 69 2.56 -8.12 3.13
N LYS A 70 3.42 -7.88 4.13
CA LYS A 70 4.86 -8.13 4.02
C LYS A 70 5.19 -9.58 3.67
N PRO A 71 4.57 -10.60 4.30
CA PRO A 71 4.91 -11.99 4.00
C PRO A 71 4.64 -12.39 2.55
N ILE A 72 3.50 -11.97 1.97
CA ILE A 72 3.20 -12.29 0.57
C ILE A 72 4.08 -11.52 -0.42
N LEU A 73 4.52 -10.30 -0.08
CA LEU A 73 5.42 -9.53 -0.93
C LEU A 73 6.85 -10.07 -0.87
N LYS A 74 7.26 -10.62 0.27
CA LYS A 74 8.51 -11.37 0.38
C LYS A 74 8.48 -12.59 -0.54
N ASP A 75 7.44 -13.41 -0.46
CA ASP A 75 7.28 -14.57 -1.36
C ASP A 75 7.26 -14.14 -2.84
N LEU A 76 6.60 -13.03 -3.16
CA LEU A 76 6.59 -12.49 -4.52
C LEU A 76 8.01 -12.10 -4.99
N LEU A 77 8.76 -11.37 -4.17
CA LEU A 77 10.13 -10.94 -4.47
C LEU A 77 11.10 -12.13 -4.61
N ASP A 78 10.92 -13.17 -3.80
CA ASP A 78 11.78 -14.35 -3.82
C ASP A 78 11.55 -15.22 -5.06
N ASN A 79 10.33 -15.25 -5.60
CA ASN A 79 9.94 -16.24 -6.60
C ASN A 79 9.52 -15.68 -7.96
N HIS A 80 9.16 -14.40 -8.08
CA HIS A 80 8.66 -13.84 -9.34
C HIS A 80 9.81 -13.57 -10.33
N PRO A 81 9.76 -14.11 -11.56
CA PRO A 81 10.86 -13.98 -12.54
C PRO A 81 11.13 -12.53 -12.92
N GLY A 82 10.08 -11.73 -13.13
CA GLY A 82 10.19 -10.28 -13.41
C GLY A 82 10.76 -9.42 -12.26
N LEU A 83 11.12 -10.00 -11.12
CA LEU A 83 11.76 -9.29 -9.99
C LEU A 83 13.12 -9.91 -9.59
N GLU A 84 13.61 -10.92 -10.33
CA GLU A 84 14.84 -11.65 -9.98
C GLU A 84 16.06 -10.72 -9.85
N PHE A 85 16.13 -9.67 -10.69
CA PHE A 85 17.22 -8.69 -10.65
C PHE A 85 17.32 -7.94 -9.31
N LEU A 86 16.22 -7.81 -8.56
CA LEU A 86 16.21 -7.17 -7.24
C LEU A 86 16.83 -8.02 -6.14
N LYS A 87 17.05 -9.32 -6.35
CA LYS A 87 17.66 -10.21 -5.33
C LYS A 87 19.04 -9.76 -4.87
N SER A 88 19.74 -9.00 -5.72
CA SER A 88 21.06 -8.46 -5.41
C SER A 88 21.03 -7.15 -4.59
N THR A 89 19.85 -6.55 -4.39
CA THR A 89 19.70 -5.20 -3.80
C THR A 89 18.62 -5.16 -2.70
N PRO A 90 18.94 -5.61 -1.48
CA PRO A 90 17.96 -5.71 -0.38
C PRO A 90 17.22 -4.41 -0.06
N GLU A 91 17.91 -3.27 -0.10
CA GLU A 91 17.31 -1.96 0.14
C GLU A 91 16.21 -1.65 -0.89
N PHE A 92 16.44 -1.95 -2.17
CA PHE A 92 15.44 -1.75 -3.22
C PHE A 92 14.28 -2.76 -3.12
N GLN A 93 14.52 -3.98 -2.63
CA GLN A 93 13.45 -4.93 -2.36
C GLN A 93 12.48 -4.39 -1.30
N GLU A 94 13.03 -3.88 -0.20
CA GLU A 94 12.22 -3.29 0.88
C GLU A 94 11.42 -2.08 0.37
N ARG A 95 12.07 -1.16 -0.35
CA ARG A 95 11.40 0.02 -0.93
C ARG A 95 10.34 -0.33 -1.95
N TYR A 96 10.58 -1.33 -2.79
CA TYR A 96 9.58 -1.84 -3.73
C TYR A 96 8.37 -2.39 -2.96
N ALA A 97 8.59 -3.27 -1.99
CA ALA A 97 7.52 -3.87 -1.21
C ALA A 97 6.68 -2.82 -0.47
N GLU A 98 7.33 -1.86 0.19
CA GLU A 98 6.67 -0.72 0.85
C GLU A 98 5.82 0.07 -0.14
N THR A 99 6.37 0.39 -1.32
CA THR A 99 5.66 1.15 -2.36
C THR A 99 4.43 0.40 -2.85
N VAL A 100 4.53 -0.91 -3.09
CA VAL A 100 3.37 -1.74 -3.45
C VAL A 100 2.29 -1.66 -2.38
N ILE A 101 2.64 -1.79 -1.09
CA ILE A 101 1.69 -1.68 0.03
C ILE A 101 1.05 -0.29 0.06
N TYR A 102 1.83 0.78 -0.09
CA TYR A 102 1.32 2.15 -0.07
C TYR A 102 0.35 2.39 -1.22
N ARG A 103 0.63 1.86 -2.41
CA ARG A 103 -0.29 1.90 -3.56
C ARG A 103 -1.59 1.13 -3.30
N ILE A 104 -1.52 -0.02 -2.63
CA ILE A 104 -2.71 -0.78 -2.22
C ILE A 104 -3.58 0.07 -1.28
N PHE A 105 -2.99 0.63 -0.23
CA PHE A 105 -3.72 1.45 0.74
C PHE A 105 -4.26 2.74 0.14
N TYR A 106 -3.49 3.42 -0.71
CA TYR A 106 -3.93 4.61 -1.45
C TYR A 106 -5.18 4.34 -2.27
N CYS A 107 -5.24 3.21 -2.97
CA CYS A 107 -6.41 2.88 -3.79
C CYS A 107 -7.62 2.37 -2.99
N LEU A 108 -7.40 1.59 -1.93
CA LEU A 108 -8.47 0.81 -1.28
C LEU A 108 -8.95 1.40 0.04
N ASN A 109 -8.05 1.92 0.87
CA ASN A 109 -8.37 2.43 2.20
C ASN A 109 -8.60 3.95 2.15
N ARG A 110 -9.64 4.36 1.42
CA ARG A 110 -9.93 5.78 1.11
C ARG A 110 -10.17 6.67 2.33
N ILE A 111 -10.68 6.09 3.41
CA ILE A 111 -10.89 6.81 4.69
C ILE A 111 -9.53 7.17 5.33
N GLY A 112 -8.44 6.49 4.95
CA GLY A 112 -7.10 6.71 5.50
C GLY A 112 -6.97 6.24 6.94
N SER A 113 -7.76 5.23 7.35
CA SER A 113 -7.74 4.70 8.72
C SER A 113 -6.48 3.87 9.03
N GLY A 114 -5.73 3.46 8.01
CA GLY A 114 -4.65 2.48 8.13
C GLY A 114 -5.14 1.04 8.33
N HIS A 115 -6.46 0.83 8.32
CA HIS A 115 -7.12 -0.43 8.60
C HIS A 115 -8.00 -0.82 7.40
N LEU A 116 -7.47 -1.67 6.52
CA LEU A 116 -8.19 -2.12 5.32
C LEU A 116 -9.21 -3.20 5.71
N THR A 117 -10.49 -2.89 5.55
CA THR A 117 -11.59 -3.78 5.92
C THR A 117 -11.92 -4.79 4.81
N LEU A 118 -12.59 -5.90 5.17
CA LEU A 118 -13.07 -6.88 4.19
C LEU A 118 -14.00 -6.23 3.14
N ARG A 119 -14.80 -5.25 3.56
CA ARG A 119 -15.71 -4.53 2.65
C ARG A 119 -14.95 -3.73 1.59
N GLU A 120 -13.89 -3.04 1.99
CA GLU A 120 -13.03 -2.30 1.05
C GLU A 120 -12.30 -3.26 0.12
N LEU A 121 -11.75 -4.36 0.65
CA LEU A 121 -11.11 -5.40 -0.16
C LEU A 121 -12.05 -5.98 -1.22
N LYS A 122 -13.30 -6.30 -0.83
CA LYS A 122 -14.34 -6.85 -1.74
C LYS A 122 -14.75 -5.89 -2.85
N ARG A 123 -14.72 -4.58 -2.59
CA ARG A 123 -15.05 -3.54 -3.58
C ARG A 123 -13.86 -3.16 -4.45
N GLY A 124 -12.66 -3.46 -3.98
CA GLY A 124 -11.40 -3.19 -4.65
C GLY A 124 -11.12 -4.13 -5.82
N ASN A 125 -9.95 -3.93 -6.42
CA ASN A 125 -9.46 -4.73 -7.53
C ASN A 125 -8.18 -5.53 -7.19
N LEU A 126 -7.80 -5.58 -5.90
CA LEU A 126 -6.57 -6.23 -5.45
C LEU A 126 -6.50 -7.70 -5.82
N LEU A 127 -7.60 -8.44 -5.69
CA LEU A 127 -7.60 -9.87 -6.02
C LEU A 127 -7.29 -10.14 -7.50
N ASN A 128 -7.81 -9.30 -8.38
CA ASN A 128 -7.52 -9.41 -9.81
C ASN A 128 -6.07 -9.06 -10.09
N ALA A 129 -5.53 -8.04 -9.42
CA ALA A 129 -4.12 -7.66 -9.56
C ALA A 129 -3.17 -8.74 -9.00
N LEU A 130 -3.49 -9.35 -7.86
CA LEU A 130 -2.72 -10.45 -7.28
C LEU A 130 -2.68 -11.68 -8.19
N ARG A 131 -3.80 -12.02 -8.83
CA ARG A 131 -3.84 -13.10 -9.82
C ARG A 131 -3.03 -12.77 -11.06
N HIS A 132 -3.16 -11.53 -11.56
CA HIS A 132 -2.38 -11.08 -12.71
C HIS A 132 -0.88 -11.13 -12.42
N ALA A 133 -0.44 -10.75 -11.21
CA ALA A 133 0.94 -10.90 -10.76
C ALA A 133 1.43 -12.35 -10.61
N ASP A 134 0.52 -13.34 -10.53
CA ASP A 134 0.89 -14.75 -10.49
C ASP A 134 0.97 -15.39 -11.89
N ASP A 135 0.31 -14.76 -12.87
CA ASP A 135 0.17 -15.28 -14.23
C ASP A 135 1.13 -14.60 -15.22
N GLU A 136 1.49 -13.35 -14.99
CA GLU A 136 2.30 -12.53 -15.90
C GLU A 136 3.77 -12.50 -15.46
N GLU A 137 4.66 -13.00 -16.31
CA GLU A 137 6.10 -13.04 -16.03
C GLU A 137 6.75 -11.65 -16.02
N ASP A 138 6.23 -10.71 -16.83
CA ASP A 138 6.67 -9.32 -16.85
C ASP A 138 5.86 -8.47 -15.85
N ILE A 139 6.44 -8.27 -14.67
CA ILE A 139 5.81 -7.53 -13.57
C ILE A 139 5.39 -6.10 -13.98
N ASN A 140 6.03 -5.51 -15.00
CA ASN A 140 5.71 -4.15 -15.45
C ASN A 140 4.37 -4.08 -16.20
N LYS A 141 3.87 -5.18 -16.76
CA LYS A 141 2.50 -5.23 -17.31
C LYS A 141 1.44 -5.27 -16.21
N VAL A 142 1.81 -5.59 -14.98
CA VAL A 142 0.93 -5.55 -13.81
C VAL A 142 0.88 -4.12 -13.23
N LEU A 143 0.32 -3.20 -14.02
CA LEU A 143 0.31 -1.76 -13.71
C LEU A 143 -0.33 -1.43 -12.35
N ARG A 144 -1.35 -2.21 -11.95
CA ARG A 144 -2.02 -2.06 -10.65
C ARG A 144 -1.12 -2.62 -9.56
N TYR A 145 -0.64 -1.73 -8.69
CA TYR A 145 0.16 -2.03 -7.49
C TYR A 145 1.59 -2.52 -7.77
N PHE A 146 1.78 -3.49 -8.67
CA PHE A 146 3.00 -4.30 -8.73
C PHE A 146 4.06 -3.85 -9.75
N SER A 147 3.73 -3.03 -10.75
CA SER A 147 4.72 -2.57 -11.74
C SER A 147 5.97 -1.97 -11.08
N TYR A 148 7.13 -2.52 -11.43
CA TYR A 148 8.43 -2.07 -10.95
C TYR A 148 8.79 -0.71 -11.54
N GLU A 149 8.51 -0.47 -12.82
CA GLU A 149 8.71 0.83 -13.46
C GLU A 149 7.94 1.94 -12.74
N HIS A 150 6.69 1.70 -12.34
CA HIS A 150 5.94 2.67 -11.53
C HIS A 150 6.61 2.93 -10.18
N PHE A 151 7.09 1.88 -9.50
CA PHE A 151 7.86 2.06 -8.26
C PHE A 151 9.11 2.91 -8.51
N TYR A 152 9.89 2.57 -9.54
CA TYR A 152 11.17 3.23 -9.83
C TYR A 152 10.97 4.72 -10.11
N VAL A 153 9.97 5.09 -10.90
CA VAL A 153 9.64 6.50 -11.17
C VAL A 153 9.25 7.25 -9.89
N ILE A 154 8.42 6.64 -9.04
CA ILE A 154 8.03 7.23 -7.74
C ILE A 154 9.26 7.44 -6.86
N TYR A 155 10.11 6.42 -6.75
CA TYR A 155 11.31 6.45 -5.91
C TYR A 155 12.34 7.47 -6.42
N CYS A 156 12.58 7.55 -7.73
CA CYS A 156 13.45 8.57 -8.32
C CYS A 156 12.96 9.98 -8.02
N LYS A 157 11.65 10.25 -8.17
CA LYS A 157 11.07 11.57 -7.84
C LYS A 157 11.23 11.93 -6.36
N PHE A 158 11.17 10.95 -5.47
CA PHE A 158 11.45 11.17 -4.05
C PHE A 158 12.93 11.49 -3.82
N TRP A 159 13.81 10.65 -4.37
CA TRP A 159 15.26 10.76 -4.22
C TRP A 159 15.83 12.07 -4.78
N GLU A 160 15.25 12.59 -5.86
CA GLU A 160 15.62 13.91 -6.42
C GLU A 160 15.30 15.08 -5.47
N LEU A 161 14.32 14.93 -4.57
CA LEU A 161 13.93 15.95 -3.61
C LEU A 161 14.68 15.84 -2.28
N ASP A 162 14.92 14.62 -1.81
CA ASP A 162 15.63 14.27 -0.57
C ASP A 162 17.16 14.35 -0.77
N THR A 163 17.68 15.57 -0.79
CA THR A 163 19.09 15.86 -1.11
C THR A 163 20.07 15.50 0.01
N ASP A 164 19.62 15.47 1.26
CA ASP A 164 20.41 15.08 2.43
C ASP A 164 20.25 13.60 2.79
N HIS A 165 19.40 12.87 2.06
CA HIS A 165 19.21 11.43 2.15
C HIS A 165 18.78 11.00 3.56
N ASP A 166 18.02 11.85 4.26
CA ASP A 166 17.48 11.56 5.59
C ASP A 166 16.13 10.84 5.52
N PHE A 167 15.65 10.57 4.31
CA PHE A 167 14.39 9.90 3.98
C PHE A 167 13.15 10.71 4.37
N PHE A 168 13.30 12.03 4.43
CA PHE A 168 12.23 12.98 4.61
C PHE A 168 12.28 14.10 3.57
N ILE A 169 11.11 14.71 3.34
CA ILE A 169 10.94 15.88 2.48
C ILE A 169 10.32 16.98 3.32
N ASP A 170 10.95 18.15 3.37
CA ASP A 170 10.37 19.37 3.93
C ASP A 170 9.71 20.25 2.84
N LYS A 171 9.23 21.44 3.23
CA LYS A 171 8.55 22.36 2.30
C LYS A 171 9.50 22.85 1.21
N GLU A 172 10.74 23.12 1.58
CA GLU A 172 11.82 23.62 0.74
C GLU A 172 12.29 22.57 -0.27
N ASN A 173 12.19 21.28 0.07
CA ASN A 173 12.32 20.19 -0.87
C ASN A 173 11.10 20.15 -1.81
N LEU A 174 9.87 20.02 -1.28
CA LEU A 174 8.67 19.76 -2.10
C LEU A 174 8.36 20.88 -3.09
N ILE A 175 8.67 22.15 -2.78
CA ILE A 175 8.44 23.27 -3.70
C ILE A 175 9.24 23.16 -5.01
N LYS A 176 10.28 22.33 -5.06
CA LYS A 176 11.08 22.06 -6.26
C LYS A 176 10.45 20.98 -7.15
N TYR A 177 9.45 20.24 -6.66
CA TYR A 177 8.77 19.18 -7.39
C TYR A 177 8.26 19.67 -8.75
N GLY A 178 8.54 18.88 -9.80
CA GLY A 178 8.08 19.16 -11.16
C GLY A 178 8.61 20.49 -11.72
N ASN A 179 9.83 20.89 -11.36
CA ASN A 179 10.41 22.19 -11.73
C ASN A 179 9.54 23.37 -11.24
N HIS A 180 9.22 23.36 -9.94
CA HIS A 180 8.37 24.36 -9.29
C HIS A 180 6.93 24.44 -9.84
N ALA A 181 6.37 23.28 -10.23
CA ALA A 181 4.99 23.21 -10.72
C ALA A 181 3.94 23.50 -9.63
N LEU A 182 4.29 23.27 -8.36
CA LEU A 182 3.40 23.50 -7.23
C LEU A 182 3.48 24.95 -6.75
N THR A 183 2.31 25.56 -6.48
CA THR A 183 2.28 26.87 -5.83
C THR A 183 2.64 26.75 -4.35
N TYR A 184 3.28 27.78 -3.78
CA TYR A 184 3.62 27.86 -2.36
C TYR A 184 2.40 27.60 -1.44
N ARG A 185 1.21 28.11 -1.80
CA ARG A 185 -0.03 27.88 -1.04
C ARG A 185 -0.44 26.41 -0.97
N ILE A 186 -0.18 25.65 -2.04
CA ILE A 186 -0.50 24.22 -2.07
C ILE A 186 0.50 23.44 -1.21
N VAL A 187 1.78 23.74 -1.34
CA VAL A 187 2.83 23.15 -0.50
C VAL A 187 2.51 23.40 0.98
N ASP A 188 2.19 24.63 1.37
CA ASP A 188 1.79 24.96 2.73
C ASP A 188 0.59 24.15 3.23
N ARG A 189 -0.42 23.92 2.39
CA ARG A 189 -1.60 23.14 2.78
C ARG A 189 -1.30 21.65 2.92
N ILE A 190 -0.43 21.10 2.07
CA ILE A 190 0.06 19.72 2.18
C ILE A 190 0.79 19.53 3.52
N PHE A 191 1.72 20.42 3.85
CA PHE A 191 2.48 20.36 5.11
C PHE A 191 1.70 20.82 6.34
N SER A 192 0.55 21.48 6.16
CA SER A 192 -0.45 21.66 7.22
C SER A 192 -1.34 20.43 7.40
N GLU A 193 -1.06 19.35 6.68
CA GLU A 193 -1.76 18.06 6.72
C GLU A 193 -3.28 18.19 6.50
N VAL A 194 -3.67 19.15 5.66
CA VAL A 194 -5.08 19.39 5.31
C VAL A 194 -5.63 18.29 4.40
N PRO A 195 -4.91 17.86 3.33
CA PRO A 195 -5.41 16.80 2.44
C PRO A 195 -5.51 15.45 3.15
N ARG A 196 -4.50 15.16 3.98
CA ARG A 196 -4.31 13.90 4.69
C ARG A 196 -3.34 14.13 5.85
N LYS A 197 -3.57 13.42 6.95
CA LYS A 197 -2.59 13.33 8.05
C LYS A 197 -1.34 12.60 7.63
N PHE A 198 -0.19 13.14 7.98
CA PHE A 198 1.07 12.47 7.72
C PHE A 198 1.23 11.26 8.65
N THR A 199 1.87 10.23 8.13
CA THR A 199 2.28 9.05 8.87
C THR A 199 3.68 9.23 9.46
N SER A 200 4.46 10.15 8.89
CA SER A 200 5.68 10.67 9.50
C SER A 200 5.44 11.12 10.94
N LYS A 201 6.34 10.72 11.83
CA LYS A 201 6.35 11.14 13.24
C LYS A 201 7.24 12.38 13.46
N VAL A 202 7.85 12.90 12.39
CA VAL A 202 8.75 14.05 12.44
C VAL A 202 7.96 15.28 11.99
N GLU A 203 7.87 16.27 12.89
CA GLU A 203 7.10 17.49 12.66
C GLU A 203 7.62 18.25 11.43
N GLY A 204 6.70 18.71 10.58
CA GLY A 204 7.04 19.48 9.38
C GLY A 204 7.72 18.66 8.28
N LYS A 205 7.87 17.35 8.44
CA LYS A 205 8.56 16.47 7.49
C LYS A 205 7.62 15.39 6.94
N MET A 206 7.57 15.29 5.62
CA MET A 206 6.85 14.26 4.88
C MET A 206 7.76 13.02 4.74
N GLY A 207 7.29 11.85 5.20
CA GLY A 207 7.99 10.59 4.97
C GLY A 207 7.68 10.01 3.59
N TYR A 208 8.39 8.97 3.19
CA TYR A 208 8.20 8.34 1.87
C TYR A 208 6.76 7.86 1.62
N GLU A 209 6.08 7.26 2.63
CA GLU A 209 4.66 6.89 2.48
C GLU A 209 3.77 8.09 2.10
N ASP A 210 3.97 9.21 2.80
CA ASP A 210 3.18 10.42 2.62
C ASP A 210 3.47 11.01 1.23
N PHE A 211 4.72 10.95 0.78
CA PHE A 211 5.10 11.30 -0.59
C PHE A 211 4.44 10.40 -1.63
N VAL A 212 4.37 9.08 -1.42
CA VAL A 212 3.68 8.18 -2.35
C VAL A 212 2.20 8.58 -2.51
N HIS A 213 1.51 8.97 -1.43
CA HIS A 213 0.13 9.46 -1.53
C HIS A 213 0.04 10.77 -2.30
N PHE A 214 0.96 11.70 -2.03
CA PHE A 214 1.04 12.98 -2.75
C PHE A 214 1.27 12.76 -4.25
N VAL A 215 2.31 12.02 -4.63
CA VAL A 215 2.70 11.86 -6.04
C VAL A 215 1.63 11.11 -6.83
N LEU A 216 1.01 10.07 -6.26
CA LEU A 216 -0.10 9.37 -6.92
C LEU A 216 -1.33 10.28 -7.11
N SER A 217 -1.56 11.22 -6.19
CA SER A 217 -2.61 12.21 -6.33
C SER A 217 -2.25 13.26 -7.38
N GLU A 218 -0.99 13.64 -7.46
CA GLU A 218 -0.52 14.67 -8.40
C GLU A 218 -0.51 14.17 -9.86
N GLU A 219 -0.08 12.94 -10.09
CA GLU A 219 0.08 12.36 -11.44
C GLU A 219 -1.26 11.97 -12.09
N ASP A 220 -2.24 11.47 -11.32
CA ASP A 220 -3.57 11.14 -11.81
C ASP A 220 -4.67 11.86 -11.02
N LYS A 221 -4.91 13.12 -11.40
CA LYS A 221 -5.98 13.98 -10.85
C LYS A 221 -7.40 13.52 -11.19
N SER A 222 -7.56 12.55 -12.09
CA SER A 222 -8.87 12.00 -12.46
C SER A 222 -9.31 10.87 -11.52
N SER A 223 -8.37 10.25 -10.81
CA SER A 223 -8.67 9.15 -9.89
C SER A 223 -9.49 9.62 -8.68
N ALA A 224 -10.41 8.76 -8.22
CA ALA A 224 -11.22 9.03 -7.04
C ALA A 224 -10.42 9.36 -5.74
N PRO A 225 -9.30 8.67 -5.39
CA PRO A 225 -8.49 9.07 -4.24
C PRO A 225 -7.80 10.42 -4.42
N SER A 226 -7.36 10.73 -5.64
CA SER A 226 -6.76 12.03 -5.95
C SER A 226 -7.77 13.17 -5.85
N GLN A 227 -8.98 12.98 -6.37
CA GLN A 227 -10.06 13.95 -6.24
C GLN A 227 -10.38 14.25 -4.77
N GLU A 228 -10.41 13.23 -3.89
CA GLU A 228 -10.58 13.44 -2.45
C GLU A 228 -9.41 14.22 -1.85
N TYR A 229 -8.17 13.82 -2.16
CA TYR A 229 -6.96 14.49 -1.69
C TYR A 229 -6.99 15.98 -2.03
N TRP A 230 -7.22 16.33 -3.30
CA TRP A 230 -7.24 17.73 -3.75
C TRP A 230 -8.50 18.49 -3.32
N TYR A 231 -9.64 17.81 -3.21
CA TYR A 231 -10.85 18.42 -2.66
C TYR A 231 -10.60 18.94 -1.25
N PHE A 232 -9.99 18.13 -0.38
CA PHE A 232 -9.61 18.58 0.96
C PHE A 232 -8.53 19.67 0.92
N ALA A 233 -7.54 19.50 0.05
CA ALA A 233 -6.47 20.47 -0.19
C ALA A 233 -6.97 21.84 -0.68
N TRP A 234 -8.17 21.94 -1.27
CA TRP A 234 -8.71 23.21 -1.79
C TRP A 234 -9.87 23.73 -0.95
N PHE A 235 -10.86 22.90 -0.63
CA PHE A 235 -12.14 23.37 -0.09
C PHE A 235 -12.23 23.32 1.43
N ASN A 236 -11.64 22.31 2.10
CA ASN A 236 -11.81 22.13 3.55
C ASN A 236 -11.00 23.08 4.45
N ALA A 237 -10.20 24.01 3.90
CA ALA A 237 -9.58 25.07 4.69
C ALA A 237 -10.37 26.38 4.71
N PHE A 238 -11.36 26.57 3.82
CA PHE A 238 -12.23 27.75 3.91
C PHE A 238 -13.01 27.76 5.24
N THR A 239 -13.41 26.59 5.73
CA THR A 239 -14.13 26.45 7.01
C THR A 239 -13.26 26.63 8.26
N LYS A 240 -11.93 26.40 8.18
CA LYS A 240 -11.01 26.65 9.32
C LYS A 240 -10.53 28.10 9.41
N MET A 241 -10.43 28.83 8.30
CA MET A 241 -10.11 30.27 8.34
C MET A 241 -11.23 31.10 8.98
N ASP A 242 -12.50 30.69 8.81
CA ASP A 242 -13.63 31.39 9.43
C ASP A 242 -13.75 31.15 10.95
N GLN A 243 -13.27 30.02 11.47
CA GLN A 243 -13.27 29.78 12.93
C GLN A 243 -12.23 30.65 13.67
N PHE A 244 -11.10 30.98 13.05
CA PHE A 244 -10.11 31.87 13.67
C PHE A 244 -10.52 33.35 13.64
N PHE A 245 -11.33 33.77 12.66
CA PHE A 245 -11.86 35.13 12.62
C PHE A 245 -13.02 35.37 13.59
N ILE A 246 -13.80 34.35 13.95
CA ILE A 246 -14.90 34.50 14.91
C ILE A 246 -14.40 34.60 16.37
N PHE A 247 -13.24 34.01 16.70
CA PHE A 247 -12.66 34.07 18.06
C PHE A 247 -11.70 35.25 18.31
N SER A 248 -11.46 36.12 17.31
CA SER A 248 -10.64 37.33 17.47
C SER A 248 -11.45 38.63 17.53
N VAL A 249 -12.79 38.53 17.53
CA VAL A 249 -13.73 39.67 17.64
C VAL A 249 -14.76 39.48 18.77
N LEU A 250 -14.47 38.60 19.74
CA LEU A 250 -15.17 38.50 21.03
C LEU A 250 -14.15 38.58 22.16
#